data_AF-A0A7C5CSY8-F1
#
_entry.id   AF-A0A7C5CSY8-F1
#
_cell.length_a   1.000
_cell.length_b   1.000
_cell.length_c   1.000
_cell.angle_alpha   90.00
_cell.angle_beta   90.00
_cell.angle_gamma   90.00
#
_symmetry.space_group_name_H-M   'P 1'
#
loop_
_entity.id
_entity.type
_entity.pdbx_description
1 polymer ?
#
loop_
_entity_poly.entity_id
_entity_poly.type
_entity_poly.pdbx_seq_one_letter_code
_entity_poly.pdbx_strand_id
1 'polypeptide(L)'
;MEKLENGWTKNGKSITKTYFLENWDTITEFLIFITNLIKELDHHPDILFHTASKSITIFLTTHSSDGTSEKDLEFAKRSDKWISENTQ
;
A
#
# COMPACT_ATOMS: atom_id res chain seq x y z
N MET A 1 8.05 15.84 5.07
CA MET A 1 7.44 14.79 4.24
C MET A 1 7.97 14.98 2.84
N GLU A 2 8.61 13.97 2.28
CA GLU A 2 9.18 14.01 0.92
C GLU A 2 8.18 13.33 -0.02
N LYS A 3 7.84 13.97 -1.15
CA LYS A 3 6.99 13.35 -2.17
C LYS A 3 7.84 12.40 -3.02
N LEU A 4 7.36 11.19 -3.21
CA LEU A 4 7.92 10.18 -4.10
C LEU A 4 7.04 10.07 -5.35
N GLU A 5 7.48 9.23 -6.30
CA GLU A 5 6.69 8.92 -7.50
C GLU A 5 5.35 8.26 -7.16
N ASN A 6 4.41 8.32 -8.11
CA ASN A 6 3.09 7.70 -8.02
C ASN A 6 2.27 8.09 -6.78
N GLY A 7 2.51 9.24 -6.15
CA GLY A 7 1.73 9.71 -5.01
C GLY A 7 2.11 9.05 -3.68
N TRP A 8 3.22 8.33 -3.61
CA TRP A 8 3.82 7.91 -2.35
C TRP A 8 4.44 9.11 -1.63
N THR A 9 4.44 9.07 -0.30
CA THR A 9 5.09 10.07 0.54
C THR A 9 6.01 9.39 1.54
N LYS A 10 7.22 9.91 1.71
CA LYS A 10 8.16 9.43 2.72
C LYS A 10 8.05 10.28 3.98
N ASN A 11 7.75 9.60 5.09
CA ASN A 11 7.52 10.17 6.41
C ASN A 11 8.50 9.55 7.41
N GLY A 12 9.69 10.15 7.50
CA GLY A 12 10.77 9.59 8.30
C GLY A 12 11.26 8.27 7.70
N LYS A 13 10.93 7.16 8.37
CA LYS A 13 11.39 5.80 8.04
C LYS A 13 10.41 5.00 7.20
N SER A 14 9.16 5.46 7.09
CA SER A 14 8.12 4.79 6.33
C SER A 14 7.80 5.53 5.04
N ILE A 15 7.26 4.78 4.08
CA ILE A 15 6.55 5.33 2.92
C ILE A 15 5.05 5.08 3.08
N THR A 16 4.23 6.03 2.66
CA THR A 16 2.78 6.01 2.86
C THR A 16 2.06 6.47 1.60
N LYS A 17 0.96 5.79 1.27
CA LYS A 17 0.03 6.18 0.20
C LYS A 17 -1.40 5.80 0.58
N THR A 18 -2.34 6.64 0.15
CA THR A 18 -3.77 6.38 0.26
C THR A 18 -4.35 6.12 -1.12
N TYR A 19 -5.04 4.99 -1.26
CA TYR A 19 -5.79 4.59 -2.45
C TYR A 19 -7.26 4.87 -2.22
N PHE A 20 -7.91 5.59 -3.14
CA PHE A 20 -9.36 5.80 -3.13
C PHE A 20 -9.98 4.86 -4.16
N LEU A 21 -11.02 4.14 -3.76
CA LEU A 21 -11.64 3.08 -4.55
C LEU A 21 -13.13 3.36 -4.73
N GLU A 22 -13.67 3.06 -5.91
CA GLU A 22 -14.99 3.55 -6.30
C GLU A 22 -16.14 2.75 -5.66
N ASN A 23 -15.95 1.44 -5.55
CA ASN A 23 -16.99 0.49 -5.14
C ASN A 23 -16.44 -0.59 -4.17
N TRP A 24 -17.36 -1.30 -3.52
CA TRP A 24 -17.03 -2.29 -2.49
C TRP A 24 -16.43 -3.58 -3.05
N ASP A 25 -16.73 -3.93 -4.30
CA ASP A 25 -16.18 -5.11 -4.95
C ASP A 25 -14.69 -4.90 -5.20
N THR A 26 -14.30 -3.76 -5.78
CA THR A 26 -12.90 -3.39 -5.98
C THR A 26 -12.13 -3.26 -4.66
N ILE A 27 -12.76 -2.75 -3.59
CA ILE A 27 -12.15 -2.75 -2.25
C ILE A 27 -11.87 -4.18 -1.78
N THR A 28 -12.84 -5.08 -1.94
CA THR A 28 -12.72 -6.47 -1.51
C THR A 28 -11.59 -7.17 -2.26
N GLU A 29 -11.54 -6.99 -3.57
CA GLU A 29 -10.48 -7.54 -4.43
C GLU A 29 -9.11 -6.96 -4.08
N PHE A 30 -9.01 -5.66 -3.80
CA PHE A 30 -7.75 -5.04 -3.40
C PHE A 30 -7.27 -5.57 -2.05
N LEU A 31 -8.16 -5.74 -1.07
CA LEU A 31 -7.82 -6.34 0.23
C LEU A 31 -7.35 -7.80 0.08
N ILE A 32 -7.99 -8.58 -0.79
CA ILE A 32 -7.54 -9.95 -1.10
C ILE A 32 -6.15 -9.92 -1.73
N PHE A 33 -5.91 -9.04 -2.69
CA PHE A 33 -4.59 -8.86 -3.30
C PHE A 33 -3.53 -8.49 -2.27
N ILE A 34 -3.80 -7.49 -1.42
CA ILE A 34 -2.90 -7.02 -0.36
C ILE A 34 -2.58 -8.14 0.63
N THR A 35 -3.58 -8.90 1.10
CA THR A 35 -3.33 -10.02 2.03
C THR A 35 -2.52 -11.14 1.39
N ASN A 36 -2.69 -11.40 0.09
CA ASN A 36 -1.83 -12.34 -0.64
C ASN A 36 -0.40 -11.81 -0.77
N LEU A 37 -0.24 -10.52 -1.05
CA LEU A 37 1.06 -9.87 -1.18
C LEU A 37 1.86 -9.89 0.13
N ILE A 38 1.19 -9.69 1.27
CA ILE A 38 1.79 -9.84 2.61
C ILE A 38 2.40 -11.23 2.79
N LYS A 39 1.63 -12.28 2.45
CA LYS A 39 2.07 -13.68 2.56
C LYS A 39 3.22 -14.00 1.61
N GLU A 40 3.16 -13.51 0.37
CA GLU A 40 4.18 -13.79 -0.65
C GLU A 40 5.53 -13.14 -0.31
N LEU A 41 5.52 -11.88 0.14
CA LEU A 41 6.74 -11.13 0.46
C LEU A 41 7.26 -11.39 1.88
N ASP A 42 6.47 -12.08 2.71
CA ASP A 42 6.70 -12.19 4.15
C ASP A 42 7.04 -10.80 4.74
N HIS A 43 6.13 -9.86 4.49
CA HIS A 43 6.30 -8.44 4.80
C HIS A 43 4.96 -7.82 5.19
N HIS A 44 4.91 -7.20 6.37
CA HIS A 44 3.67 -6.86 7.05
C HIS A 44 3.56 -5.33 7.20
N PRO A 45 2.88 -4.63 6.28
CA PRO A 45 2.59 -3.20 6.43
C PRO A 45 1.48 -2.96 7.46
N ASP A 46 1.42 -1.72 7.96
CA ASP A 46 0.20 -1.23 8.63
C ASP A 46 -0.81 -0.77 7.56
N ILE A 47 -2.08 -1.09 7.78
CA ILE A 47 -3.18 -0.78 6.86
C ILE A 47 -4.29 -0.07 7.64
N LEU A 48 -4.73 1.08 7.13
CA LEU A 48 -5.93 1.76 7.60
C LEU A 48 -7.00 1.70 6.52
N PHE A 49 -8.15 1.12 6.85
CA PHE A 49 -9.31 1.09 5.96
C PHE A 49 -10.38 2.09 6.43
N HIS A 50 -10.57 3.15 5.64
CA HIS A 50 -11.58 4.18 5.88
C HIS A 50 -12.83 3.87 5.06
N THR A 51 -13.85 3.31 5.72
CA THR A 51 -15.10 2.88 5.09
C THR A 51 -15.96 4.03 4.57
N ALA A 52 -15.95 5.17 5.25
CA ALA A 52 -16.72 6.36 4.85
C ALA A 52 -16.21 6.98 3.54
N SER A 53 -14.88 7.02 3.35
CA SER A 53 -14.23 7.57 2.15
C SER A 53 -13.85 6.50 1.13
N LYS A 54 -14.17 5.23 1.38
CA LYS A 54 -13.77 4.08 0.54
C LYS A 54 -12.29 4.11 0.18
N SER A 55 -11.44 4.32 1.19
CA SER A 55 -10.00 4.47 0.98
C SER A 55 -9.16 3.58 1.88
N ILE A 56 -8.07 3.07 1.33
CA ILE A 56 -7.09 2.23 2.03
C ILE A 56 -5.76 2.97 2.05
N THR A 57 -5.25 3.24 3.25
CA THR A 57 -3.92 3.81 3.45
C THR A 57 -2.96 2.71 3.86
N ILE A 58 -1.83 2.62 3.17
CA ILE A 58 -0.78 1.63 3.42
C ILE A 58 0.45 2.35 3.94
N PHE A 59 1.00 1.87 5.06
CA PHE A 59 2.26 2.32 5.64
C PHE A 59 3.28 1.20 5.54
N LEU A 60 4.38 1.46 4.85
CA LEU A 60 5.44 0.49 4.61
C LEU A 60 6.70 0.94 5.34
N THR A 61 7.16 0.09 6.25
CA THR A 61 8.44 0.21 6.92
C THR A 61 8.94 -1.19 7.24
N THR A 62 10.25 -1.37 7.20
CA THR A 62 10.87 -2.59 7.69
C THR A 62 11.43 -2.33 9.09
N HIS A 63 10.79 -2.89 10.11
CA HIS A 63 11.16 -2.66 11.51
C HIS A 63 12.59 -3.12 11.84
N SER A 64 13.06 -4.20 11.22
CA SER A 64 14.40 -4.76 11.47
C SER A 64 15.53 -3.91 10.87
N SER A 65 15.27 -3.15 9.80
CA SER A 65 16.25 -2.27 9.17
C SER A 65 16.10 -0.81 9.59
N ASP A 66 15.21 -0.53 10.54
CA ASP A 66 14.93 0.82 11.05
C ASP A 66 14.65 1.84 9.92
N GLY A 67 13.93 1.41 8.88
CA GLY A 67 13.78 2.18 7.64
C GLY A 67 13.01 1.47 6.53
N THR A 68 12.98 2.09 5.35
CA THR A 68 12.41 1.52 4.13
C THR A 68 13.39 0.54 3.49
N SER A 69 12.95 -0.65 3.14
CA SER A 69 13.73 -1.69 2.45
C SER A 69 13.23 -1.98 1.03
N GLU A 70 13.89 -2.88 0.33
CA GLU A 70 13.44 -3.37 -0.99
C GLU A 70 12.07 -4.03 -0.92
N LYS A 71 11.73 -4.72 0.19
CA LYS A 71 10.40 -5.31 0.37
C LYS A 71 9.31 -4.25 0.44
N ASP A 72 9.60 -3.11 1.07
CA ASP A 72 8.69 -1.96 1.10
C ASP A 72 8.46 -1.40 -0.32
N LEU A 73 9.54 -1.20 -1.08
CA LEU A 73 9.46 -0.67 -2.44
C LEU A 73 8.74 -1.63 -3.40
N GLU A 74 9.00 -2.94 -3.29
CA GLU A 74 8.33 -3.95 -4.11
C GLU A 74 6.83 -4.04 -3.78
N PHE A 75 6.48 -3.97 -2.49
CA PHE A 75 5.08 -3.93 -2.05
C PHE A 75 4.36 -2.71 -2.64
N ALA A 76 4.99 -1.52 -2.55
CA ALA A 76 4.45 -0.28 -3.08
C ALA A 76 4.22 -0.37 -4.59
N LYS A 77 5.21 -0.86 -5.34
CA LYS A 77 5.14 -1.03 -6.79
C LYS A 77 4.04 -2.00 -7.22
N ARG A 78 3.89 -3.14 -6.55
CA ARG A 78 2.85 -4.13 -6.88
C ARG A 78 1.45 -3.63 -6.55
N SER A 79 1.31 -2.87 -5.46
CA SER A 79 0.05 -2.20 -5.11
C SER A 79 -0.36 -1.18 -6.18
N ASP A 80 0.59 -0.36 -6.64
CA ASP A 80 0.35 0.61 -7.71
C ASP A 80 -0.01 -0.05 -9.04
N LYS A 81 0.70 -1.13 -9.38
CA LYS A 81 0.39 -1.92 -10.58
C LYS A 81 -1.03 -2.47 -10.55
N TRP A 82 -1.42 -3.11 -9.43
CA TRP A 82 -2.76 -3.66 -9.27
C TRP A 82 -3.83 -2.57 -9.45
N ILE A 83 -3.63 -1.40 -8.83
CA ILE A 83 -4.54 -0.26 -8.96
C ILE A 83 -4.66 0.18 -10.43
N SER A 84 -3.55 0.35 -11.14
CA SER A 84 -3.57 0.77 -12.54
C SER A 84 -4.26 -0.24 -13.49
N GLU A 85 -4.29 -1.52 -13.11
CA GLU A 85 -4.87 -2.60 -13.93
C GLU A 85 -6.34 -2.88 -13.61
N ASN A 86 -6.82 -2.49 -12.41
CA ASN A 86 -8.13 -2.90 -11.89
C ASN A 86 -9.05 -1.72 -11.52
N THR A 87 -8.55 -0.49 -11.59
CA THR A 87 -9.34 0.75 -11.38
C THR A 87 -9.15 1.66 -12.59
N GLN A 88 -10.15 1.70 -13.47
CA GLN A 88 -10.26 2.67 -14.55
C GLN A 88 -11.35 3.68 -14.23
#